data_AF-A0A2Z4M9F0-F1
#
_entry.id   AF-A0A2Z4M9F0-F1
#
_cell.length_a   1.000
_cell.length_b   1.000
_cell.length_c   1.000
_cell.angle_alpha   90.00
_cell.angle_beta   90.00
_cell.angle_gamma   90.00
#
_symmetry.space_group_name_H-M   'P 1'
#
loop_
_entity.id
_entity.type
_entity.pdbx_description
1 polymer ?
#
loop_
_entity_poly.entity_id
_entity_poly.type
_entity_poly.pdbx_seq_one_letter_code
_entity_poly.pdbx_strand_id
1 'polypeptide(L)'
;MNIQNIIKYISTKDITFLIDFDKTINIDKSGKCYYFKFFQINLDDITNFILNLKDNEIYTVTPFISVNCRINNPQLILSRKFLITNKSNPVLIYNYLTQQFNIARDEFYIIESHYFLILNYKRVQIDY
;
A
#
# COMPACT_ATOMS: atom_id res chain seq x y z
N MET A 1 -22.66 4.55 -9.08
CA MET A 1 -22.08 3.46 -8.27
C MET A 1 -22.05 3.90 -6.80
N ASN A 2 -22.56 3.13 -5.84
CA ASN A 2 -22.60 3.54 -4.43
C ASN A 2 -21.24 3.28 -3.74
N ILE A 3 -20.48 4.34 -3.44
CA ILE A 3 -19.15 4.27 -2.80
C ILE A 3 -19.17 3.48 -1.49
N GLN A 4 -20.25 3.58 -0.71
CA GLN A 4 -20.34 2.87 0.56
C GLN A 4 -20.34 1.35 0.39
N ASN A 5 -20.84 0.86 -0.74
CA ASN A 5 -20.77 -0.57 -1.05
C ASN A 5 -19.36 -0.94 -1.50
N ILE A 6 -18.70 -0.11 -2.30
CA ILE A 6 -17.35 -0.36 -2.79
C ILE A 6 -16.35 -0.50 -1.63
N ILE A 7 -16.39 0.42 -0.67
CA ILE A 7 -15.47 0.47 0.48
C ILE A 7 -15.43 -0.84 1.26
N LYS A 8 -16.55 -1.56 1.33
CA LYS A 8 -16.69 -2.83 2.05
C LYS A 8 -15.97 -4.00 1.37
N TYR A 9 -15.61 -3.86 0.10
CA TYR A 9 -15.01 -4.94 -0.69
C TYR A 9 -13.56 -4.67 -1.10
N ILE A 10 -13.07 -3.43 -0.93
CA ILE A 10 -11.68 -3.08 -1.28
C ILE A 10 -10.69 -3.91 -0.44
N SER A 11 -9.90 -4.72 -1.14
CA SER A 11 -8.84 -5.55 -0.58
C SER A 11 -9.27 -6.40 0.63
N THR A 12 -10.49 -6.94 0.59
CA THR A 12 -10.99 -7.87 1.61
C THR A 12 -10.81 -9.34 1.24
N LYS A 13 -10.95 -9.67 -0.05
CA LYS A 13 -10.75 -11.02 -0.62
C LYS A 13 -9.51 -11.08 -1.53
N ASP A 14 -9.39 -10.10 -2.42
CA ASP A 14 -8.30 -9.98 -3.40
C ASP A 14 -7.75 -8.56 -3.41
N ILE A 15 -6.45 -8.40 -3.71
CA ILE A 15 -5.83 -7.07 -3.82
C ILE A 15 -6.52 -6.28 -4.93
N THR A 16 -7.10 -5.15 -4.56
CA THR A 16 -7.81 -4.28 -5.49
C THR A 16 -6.83 -3.27 -6.10
N PHE A 17 -6.54 -3.35 -7.40
CA PHE A 17 -5.63 -2.39 -8.02
C PHE A 17 -6.36 -1.11 -8.43
N LEU A 18 -5.63 0.01 -8.40
CA LEU A 18 -6.16 1.29 -8.87
C LEU A 18 -6.54 1.22 -10.36
N ILE A 19 -5.79 0.47 -11.17
CA ILE A 19 -6.05 0.33 -12.61
C ILE A 19 -7.39 -0.36 -12.90
N ASP A 20 -7.90 -1.15 -11.95
CA ASP A 20 -9.19 -1.84 -12.07
C ASP A 20 -10.36 -0.89 -11.77
N PHE A 21 -10.07 0.31 -11.25
CA PHE A 21 -11.04 1.39 -11.09
C PHE A 21 -11.00 2.35 -12.28
N ASP A 22 -12.19 2.80 -12.69
CA ASP A 22 -12.39 3.70 -13.81
C ASP A 22 -11.64 5.04 -13.63
N LYS A 23 -11.27 5.69 -14.74
CA LYS A 23 -10.38 6.86 -14.80
C LYS A 23 -10.93 8.14 -14.12
N THR A 24 -12.11 8.07 -13.52
CA THR A 24 -12.79 9.20 -12.86
C THR A 24 -12.33 9.43 -11.42
N ILE A 25 -11.36 8.66 -10.94
CA ILE A 25 -10.80 8.82 -9.60
C ILE A 25 -9.79 9.97 -9.54
N ASN A 26 -10.06 10.95 -8.68
CA ASN A 26 -9.10 11.99 -8.33
C ASN A 26 -8.31 11.60 -7.07
N ILE A 27 -6.98 11.53 -7.20
CA ILE A 27 -6.11 11.22 -6.06
C ILE A 27 -5.72 12.54 -5.40
N ASP A 28 -6.05 12.70 -4.13
CA ASP A 28 -5.57 13.82 -3.33
C ASP A 28 -4.05 13.76 -3.29
N LYS A 29 -3.40 14.84 -3.74
CA LYS A 29 -1.94 14.89 -3.84
C LYS A 29 -1.26 14.99 -2.47
N SER A 30 -1.99 15.35 -1.41
CA SER A 30 -1.53 15.39 -0.01
C SER A 30 -1.31 13.97 0.55
N GLY A 31 -0.26 13.32 0.04
CA GLY A 31 0.11 11.98 0.46
C GLY A 31 0.71 11.96 1.85
N LYS A 32 0.40 10.92 2.62
CA LYS A 32 1.11 10.58 3.84
C LYS A 32 2.04 9.41 3.54
N CYS A 33 3.25 9.47 4.06
CA CYS A 33 4.19 8.36 3.96
C CYS A 33 4.20 7.63 5.30
N TYR A 34 3.81 6.35 5.29
CA TYR A 34 4.01 5.48 6.43
C TYR A 34 5.30 4.69 6.21
N TYR A 35 6.19 4.75 7.18
CA TYR A 35 7.46 4.04 7.12
C TYR A 35 7.33 2.75 7.88
N PHE A 36 7.55 1.65 7.19
CA PHE A 36 7.90 0.43 7.89
C PHE A 36 9.40 0.23 7.82
N LYS A 37 10.05 0.33 8.98
CA LYS A 37 11.48 0.06 9.07
C LYS A 37 11.67 -1.46 9.13
N PHE A 38 11.58 -2.15 7.99
CA PHE A 38 11.66 -3.60 7.97
C PHE A 38 12.93 -4.15 7.33
N PHE A 39 13.64 -4.94 8.12
CA PHE A 39 14.31 -6.14 7.65
C PHE A 39 13.30 -7.28 7.42
N GLN A 40 12.12 -7.28 8.06
CA GLN A 40 11.09 -8.33 7.97
C GLN A 40 9.68 -7.76 8.17
N ILE A 41 8.81 -7.79 7.16
CA ILE A 41 7.41 -7.34 7.30
C ILE A 41 6.73 -8.05 8.48
N ASN A 42 6.02 -7.32 9.34
CA ASN A 42 5.22 -7.87 10.45
C ASN A 42 3.73 -7.65 10.21
N LEU A 43 2.92 -8.68 10.42
CA LEU A 43 1.46 -8.64 10.30
C LEU A 43 0.81 -7.68 11.30
N ASP A 44 1.32 -7.58 12.53
CA ASP A 44 0.76 -6.68 13.56
C ASP A 44 0.86 -5.22 13.13
N ASP A 45 1.98 -4.88 12.52
CA ASP A 45 2.29 -3.56 12.00
C ASP A 45 1.41 -3.18 10.81
N ILE A 46 1.15 -4.13 9.89
CA ILE A 46 0.18 -3.95 8.80
C ILE A 46 -1.24 -3.81 9.35
N THR A 47 -1.59 -4.59 10.37
CA THR A 47 -2.90 -4.53 11.05
C THR A 47 -3.11 -3.17 11.68
N ASN A 48 -2.13 -2.68 12.44
CA ASN A 48 -2.16 -1.36 13.06
C ASN A 48 -2.27 -0.25 12.00
N PHE A 49 -1.52 -0.35 10.90
CA PHE A 49 -1.64 0.62 9.81
C PHE A 49 -3.04 0.68 9.22
N ILE A 50 -3.66 -0.47 8.92
CA ILE A 50 -5.01 -0.53 8.35
C ILE A 50 -6.06 -0.01 9.33
N LEU A 51 -6.00 -0.40 10.60
CA LEU A 51 -6.97 0.02 11.62
C LEU A 51 -6.91 1.53 11.92
N ASN A 52 -5.77 2.18 11.68
CA ASN A 52 -5.60 3.63 11.87
C ASN A 52 -6.04 4.46 10.65
N LEU A 53 -6.49 3.84 9.56
CA LEU A 53 -7.09 4.56 8.45
C LEU A 53 -8.47 5.11 8.84
N LYS A 54 -8.82 6.28 8.29
CA LYS A 54 -10.12 6.88 8.58
C LYS A 54 -11.26 6.01 8.04
N ASP A 55 -12.35 5.97 8.81
CA ASP A 55 -13.59 5.33 8.40
C ASP A 55 -14.12 5.93 7.08
N ASN A 56 -14.67 5.07 6.24
CA ASN A 56 -15.28 5.43 4.96
C ASN A 56 -14.36 6.18 3.97
N GLU A 57 -13.05 6.10 4.16
CA GLU A 57 -12.08 6.64 3.22
C GLU A 57 -11.35 5.53 2.45
N ILE A 58 -11.02 5.81 1.20
CA ILE A 58 -10.23 4.94 0.33
C ILE A 58 -8.85 5.55 0.21
N TYR A 59 -7.82 4.71 0.25
CA TYR A 59 -6.44 5.12 0.09
C TYR A 59 -5.80 4.31 -1.03
N THR A 60 -5.04 4.99 -1.90
CA THR A 60 -4.05 4.31 -2.74
C THR A 60 -2.81 4.02 -1.90
N VAL A 61 -2.16 2.89 -2.13
CA VAL A 61 -0.85 2.54 -1.58
C VAL A 61 0.10 2.28 -2.72
N THR A 62 1.30 2.86 -2.62
CA THR A 62 2.45 2.56 -3.47
C THR A 62 3.57 2.02 -2.59
N PRO A 63 3.82 0.70 -2.58
CA PRO A 63 4.95 0.14 -1.86
C PRO A 63 6.24 0.37 -2.65
N PHE A 64 7.30 0.78 -1.96
CA PHE A 64 8.62 0.89 -2.57
C PHE A 64 9.71 0.62 -1.54
N ILE A 65 10.88 0.25 -2.05
CA ILE A 65 12.10 0.07 -1.27
C ILE A 65 12.95 1.34 -1.37
N SER A 66 13.53 1.74 -0.24
CA SER A 66 14.53 2.81 -0.17
C SER A 66 15.72 2.37 0.69
N VAL A 67 16.93 2.69 0.25
CA VAL A 67 18.15 2.59 1.07
C VAL A 67 18.29 3.86 1.90
N ASN A 68 18.57 3.72 3.19
CA ASN A 68 18.75 4.83 4.13
C ASN A 68 17.52 5.76 4.29
N CYS A 69 16.30 5.23 4.13
CA CYS A 69 15.03 5.95 4.34
C CYS A 69 14.84 7.25 3.53
N ARG A 70 15.51 7.42 2.39
CA ARG A 70 15.38 8.64 1.57
C ARG A 70 14.11 8.56 0.70
N ILE A 71 13.00 9.16 1.15
CA ILE A 71 11.74 9.26 0.38
C ILE A 71 11.94 9.90 -1.00
N ASN A 72 12.84 10.89 -1.11
CA ASN A 72 13.07 11.61 -2.36
C ASN A 72 13.91 10.82 -3.37
N ASN A 73 14.38 9.62 -2.98
CA ASN A 73 15.08 8.71 -3.87
C ASN A 73 14.58 7.27 -3.64
N PRO A 74 13.31 6.99 -4.02
CA PRO A 74 12.79 5.63 -3.97
C PRO A 74 13.60 4.80 -4.97
N GLN A 75 14.28 3.76 -4.49
CA GLN A 75 15.17 2.99 -5.35
C GLN A 75 14.40 1.99 -6.21
N LEU A 76 13.27 1.49 -5.72
CA LEU A 76 12.46 0.53 -6.46
C LEU A 76 11.00 0.55 -6.03
N ILE A 77 10.08 0.80 -6.95
CA ILE A 77 8.64 0.60 -6.72
C ILE A 77 8.36 -0.89 -6.80
N LEU A 78 7.74 -1.44 -5.76
CA LEU A 78 7.51 -2.89 -5.64
C LEU A 78 6.26 -3.37 -6.37
N SER A 79 5.28 -2.50 -6.57
CA SER A 79 4.04 -2.89 -7.23
C SER A 79 3.30 -1.74 -7.88
N ARG A 80 2.31 -2.09 -8.70
CA ARG A 80 1.25 -1.16 -9.08
C ARG A 80 0.52 -0.65 -7.84
N LYS A 81 -0.05 0.55 -7.95
CA LYS A 81 -0.86 1.13 -6.88
C LYS A 81 -2.08 0.26 -6.62
N PHE A 82 -2.31 -0.06 -5.36
CA PHE A 82 -3.50 -0.79 -4.92
C PHE A 82 -4.30 0.05 -3.93
N LEU A 83 -5.56 -0.31 -3.75
CA LEU A 83 -6.52 0.38 -2.91
C LEU A 83 -6.66 -0.35 -1.58
N ILE A 84 -6.75 0.43 -0.50
CA ILE A 84 -7.08 -0.07 0.83
C ILE A 84 -8.09 0.85 1.51
N THR A 85 -8.79 0.28 2.48
CA THR A 85 -9.66 0.96 3.44
C THR A 85 -9.38 0.41 4.82
N ASN A 86 -9.98 0.98 5.87
CA ASN A 86 -9.90 0.41 7.21
C ASN A 86 -10.66 -0.93 7.37
N LYS A 87 -11.33 -1.41 6.31
CA LYS A 87 -11.99 -2.72 6.25
C LYS A 87 -11.19 -3.76 5.47
N SER A 88 -10.09 -3.37 4.82
CA SER A 88 -9.23 -4.29 4.09
C SER A 88 -8.65 -5.36 5.01
N ASN A 89 -8.42 -6.55 4.47
CA ASN A 89 -7.91 -7.69 5.23
C ASN A 89 -6.40 -7.55 5.46
N PRO A 90 -5.92 -7.40 6.71
CA PRO A 90 -4.49 -7.20 6.98
C PRO A 90 -3.61 -8.36 6.54
N VAL A 91 -4.10 -9.60 6.67
CA VAL A 91 -3.36 -10.81 6.26
C VAL A 91 -3.15 -10.82 4.75
N LEU A 92 -4.17 -10.40 3.99
CA LEU A 92 -4.08 -10.30 2.53
C LEU A 92 -3.03 -9.26 2.12
N ILE A 93 -3.07 -8.06 2.73
CA ILE A 93 -2.09 -7.00 2.44
C ILE A 93 -0.68 -7.44 2.84
N TYR A 94 -0.52 -8.05 4.01
CA TYR A 94 0.74 -8.58 4.50
C TYR A 94 1.36 -9.61 3.55
N ASN A 95 0.58 -10.62 3.14
CA ASN A 95 1.04 -11.66 2.24
C ASN A 95 1.44 -11.07 0.88
N TYR A 96 0.64 -10.13 0.37
CA TYR A 96 0.93 -9.45 -0.88
C TYR A 96 2.25 -8.66 -0.83
N LEU A 97 2.44 -7.81 0.18
CA LEU A 97 3.66 -7.02 0.34
C LEU A 97 4.89 -7.92 0.53
N THR A 98 4.76 -9.01 1.28
CA THR A 98 5.83 -10.00 1.49
C THR A 98 6.22 -10.66 0.17
N GLN A 99 5.24 -11.04 -0.65
CA GLN A 99 5.52 -11.60 -1.97
C GLN A 99 6.22 -10.59 -2.89
N GLN A 100 5.74 -9.34 -2.95
CA GLN A 100 6.38 -8.31 -3.78
C GLN A 100 7.81 -8.00 -3.32
N PHE A 101 8.05 -7.99 -2.01
CA PHE A 101 9.38 -7.81 -1.45
C PHE A 101 10.30 -8.97 -1.82
N ASN A 102 9.86 -10.22 -1.67
CA ASN A 102 10.66 -11.40 -2.03
C ASN A 102 11.00 -11.42 -3.53
N ILE A 103 10.05 -11.08 -4.41
CA ILE A 103 10.32 -10.95 -5.85
C ILE A 103 11.41 -9.91 -6.10
N ALA A 104 11.28 -8.72 -5.52
CA ALA A 104 12.29 -7.68 -5.68
C ALA A 104 13.65 -8.07 -5.08
N ARG A 105 13.66 -8.81 -3.97
CA ARG A 105 14.89 -9.31 -3.37
C ARG A 105 15.63 -10.25 -4.31
N ASP A 106 14.90 -11.19 -4.90
CA ASP A 106 15.47 -12.22 -5.76
C ASP A 106 15.88 -11.64 -7.13
N GLU A 107 15.13 -10.67 -7.67
CA GLU A 107 15.44 -10.02 -8.95
C GLU A 107 16.58 -8.99 -8.88
N PHE A 108 16.67 -8.24 -7.77
CA PHE A 108 17.62 -7.13 -7.62
C PHE A 108 18.75 -7.42 -6.62
N TYR A 109 18.87 -8.67 -6.15
CA TYR A 109 19.88 -9.11 -5.18
C TYR A 109 19.95 -8.21 -3.93
N ILE A 110 18.79 -7.84 -3.41
CA ILE A 110 18.65 -6.91 -2.28
C ILE A 110 19.18 -7.59 -1.01
N ILE A 111 20.31 -7.12 -0.49
CA ILE A 111 20.87 -7.61 0.77
C ILE A 111 20.11 -6.95 1.92
N GLU A 112 19.34 -7.73 2.68
CA GLU A 112 18.34 -7.25 3.64
C GLU A 112 18.84 -6.09 4.53
N SER A 113 20.11 -6.10 4.96
CA SER A 113 20.73 -5.18 5.95
C SER A 113 20.68 -3.66 5.67
N HIS A 114 20.22 -3.20 4.50
CA HIS A 114 20.21 -1.76 4.15
C HIS A 114 18.92 -1.19 3.58
N TYR A 115 17.85 -1.98 3.50
CA TYR A 115 16.65 -1.60 2.77
C TYR A 115 15.44 -1.43 3.70
N PHE A 116 14.58 -0.49 3.34
CA PHE A 116 13.36 -0.18 4.07
C PHE A 116 12.16 -0.26 3.13
N LEU A 117 11.12 -0.99 3.55
CA LEU A 117 9.82 -0.99 2.89
C LEU A 117 9.02 0.25 3.30
N ILE A 118 8.72 1.11 2.34
CA ILE A 118 7.92 2.31 2.58
C ILE A 118 6.57 2.16 1.89
N LEU A 119 5.49 2.44 2.64
CA LEU A 119 4.14 2.54 2.08
C LEU A 119 3.79 4.02 1.97
N ASN A 120 3.89 4.57 0.77
CA ASN A 120 3.31 5.88 0.50
C ASN A 120 1.83 5.70 0.17
N TYR A 121 0.98 6.37 0.94
CA TYR A 121 -0.46 6.24 0.81
C TYR A 121 -1.13 7.61 0.66
N LYS A 122 -2.10 7.68 -0.24
CA LYS A 122 -2.82 8.92 -0.55
C LYS A 122 -4.31 8.68 -0.52
N ARG A 123 -5.04 9.60 0.09
CA ARG A 123 -6.49 9.57 0.08
C ARG A 123 -7.00 9.68 -1.35
N VAL A 124 -8.03 8.92 -1.65
CA VAL A 124 -8.74 8.92 -2.91
C VAL A 124 -10.02 9.74 -2.75
N GLN A 125 -10.25 10.67 -3.67
CA GLN A 125 -11.50 11.37 -3.88
C GLN A 125 -12.14 10.83 -5.15
N ILE A 126 -13.38 10.39 -5.04
CA ILE A 126 -14.15 9.94 -6.20
C ILE A 126 -15.14 11.05 -6.46
N ASP A 127 -14.90 11.79 -7.55
CA ASP A 127 -15.80 12.84 -7.99
C ASP A 127 -16.99 12.18 -8.70
N TYR A 128 -18.19 12.62 -8.32
CA TYR A 128 -19.45 12.20 -8.93
C TYR A 128 -19.98 13.27 -9.89
#